data_AF-A0A954Y2N5-F1
#
_entry.id   AF-A0A954Y2N5-F1
#
_cell.length_a   1.000
_cell.length_b   1.000
_cell.length_c   1.000
_cell.angle_alpha   90.00
_cell.angle_beta   90.00
_cell.angle_gamma   90.00
#
_symmetry.space_group_name_H-M   'P 1'
#
loop_
_entity.id
_entity.type
_entity.pdbx_description
1 polymer ?
#
loop_
_entity_poly.entity_id
_entity_poly.type
_entity_poly.pdbx_seq_one_letter_code
_entity_poly.pdbx_strand_id
1 'polypeptide(L)'
;MLFDALGRTAFRLVHDNCLVYAASWEDPRVDIEALGLDSSSRLLVISAAGCNVLDYALEGPALIDAVDVNYRQTALLELKLAAIGRLDWGDAFALFGDGHHPGATELYRDCLRESLSTESQQFWDAHIRMFSGRLPFYFRTTSGWFALWFRRYIAHVLRLWPEVEALINAASIEEQREVYDGRIKSRFWKPALGWALKRDAVLALSAIPPAQRRRMLRDHPDVLSYLRGKAEHIIYNQSLRDNYFWRVYLTGQFSVDCCPRYLQQSTFKKLNAGLLPAIRPATRTLSEKLAVADSPYTHFVLLDHMDWLA
;
A
#
# COMPACT_ATOMS: atom_id res chain seq x y z
N MET A 1 26.12 -5.95 13.82
CA MET A 1 27.05 -4.88 13.38
C MET A 1 27.29 -4.89 11.87
N LEU A 2 27.96 -5.89 11.27
CA LEU A 2 28.16 -5.92 9.79
C LEU A 2 26.85 -6.20 9.01
N PHE A 3 26.03 -7.14 9.50
CA PHE A 3 24.72 -7.46 8.90
C PHE A 3 23.69 -6.33 9.05
N ASP A 4 23.76 -5.52 10.12
CA ASP A 4 22.90 -4.33 10.28
C ASP A 4 23.30 -3.22 9.31
N ALA A 5 24.59 -3.08 9.01
CA ALA A 5 25.07 -2.13 8.01
C ALA A 5 24.65 -2.55 6.60
N LEU A 6 24.81 -3.83 6.24
CA LEU A 6 24.34 -4.38 4.97
C LEU A 6 22.81 -4.27 4.81
N GLY A 7 22.05 -4.53 5.88
CA GLY A 7 20.59 -4.37 5.88
C GLY A 7 20.15 -2.91 5.69
N ARG A 8 20.81 -1.95 6.34
CA ARG A 8 20.54 -0.51 6.16
C ARG A 8 20.94 0.00 4.79
N THR A 9 22.04 -0.50 4.22
CA THR A 9 22.49 -0.14 2.87
C THR A 9 21.55 -0.73 1.81
N ALA A 10 21.11 -1.98 1.96
CA ALA A 10 20.12 -2.57 1.07
C ALA A 10 18.74 -1.88 1.18
N PHE A 11 18.33 -1.52 2.40
CA PHE A 11 17.12 -0.74 2.66
C PHE A 11 17.18 0.63 1.97
N ARG A 12 18.25 1.40 2.18
CA ARG A 12 18.47 2.67 1.47
C ARG A 12 18.54 2.49 -0.03
N LEU A 13 19.29 1.51 -0.52
CA LEU A 13 19.41 1.27 -1.96
C LEU A 13 18.07 0.92 -2.62
N VAL A 14 17.18 0.22 -1.92
CA VAL A 14 15.82 -0.08 -2.39
C VAL A 14 14.90 1.14 -2.27
N HIS A 15 14.95 1.88 -1.16
CA HIS A 15 14.11 3.06 -0.94
C HIS A 15 14.50 4.22 -1.86
N ASP A 16 15.80 4.40 -2.13
CA ASP A 16 16.32 5.53 -2.92
C ASP A 16 16.18 5.29 -4.44
N ASN A 17 16.01 4.03 -4.88
CA ASN A 17 16.01 3.69 -6.32
C ASN A 17 14.69 3.12 -6.85
N CYS A 18 13.79 2.68 -5.98
CA CYS A 18 12.57 2.00 -6.41
C CYS A 18 11.30 2.66 -5.87
N LEU A 19 10.21 2.53 -6.63
CA LEU A 19 8.87 2.71 -6.09
C LEU A 19 8.58 1.50 -5.18
N VAL A 20 8.49 1.74 -3.88
CA VAL A 20 8.43 0.66 -2.88
C VAL A 20 7.01 0.12 -2.74
N TYR A 21 6.04 1.02 -2.55
CA TYR A 21 4.64 0.68 -2.25
C TYR A 21 3.72 1.14 -3.39
N ALA A 22 2.84 0.26 -3.86
CA ALA A 22 1.79 0.60 -4.83
C ALA A 22 0.47 1.00 -4.15
N ALA A 23 0.26 0.51 -2.92
CA ALA A 23 -0.87 0.82 -2.04
C ALA A 23 -0.37 0.92 -0.59
N SER A 24 -1.03 1.76 0.21
CA SER A 24 -0.85 1.79 1.68
C SER A 24 -1.43 0.51 2.29
N TRP A 25 -0.85 0.05 3.40
CA TRP A 25 -1.20 -1.23 4.04
C TRP A 25 -1.93 -1.03 5.38
N GLU A 26 -2.09 0.21 5.79
CA GLU A 26 -2.71 0.63 7.03
C GLU A 26 -4.16 1.02 6.80
N ASP A 27 -5.04 0.58 7.69
CA ASP A 27 -6.46 0.84 7.55
C ASP A 27 -6.81 2.28 7.93
N PRO A 28 -7.11 3.16 6.95
CA PRO A 28 -7.43 4.56 7.26
C PRO A 28 -8.73 4.67 8.06
N ARG A 29 -9.59 3.65 8.11
CA ARG A 29 -10.82 3.66 8.92
C ARG A 29 -10.49 3.76 10.41
N VAL A 30 -9.47 3.03 10.85
CA VAL A 30 -9.01 3.05 12.25
C VAL A 30 -8.41 4.41 12.59
N ASP A 31 -7.63 4.98 11.68
CA ASP A 31 -7.03 6.31 11.86
C ASP A 31 -8.11 7.39 11.92
N ILE A 32 -9.10 7.36 11.02
CA ILE A 32 -10.19 8.32 10.98
C ILE A 32 -11.03 8.26 12.26
N GLU A 33 -11.34 7.07 12.75
CA GLU A 33 -12.05 6.89 14.02
C GLU A 33 -11.23 7.44 15.20
N ALA A 34 -9.93 7.13 15.26
CA ALA A 34 -9.07 7.54 16.37
C ALA A 34 -8.75 9.04 16.35
N LEU A 35 -8.60 9.65 15.18
CA LEU A 35 -8.17 11.03 15.02
C LEU A 35 -9.35 12.02 14.98
N GLY A 36 -10.57 11.57 14.64
CA GLY A 36 -11.74 12.45 14.59
C GLY A 36 -11.57 13.61 13.60
N LEU A 37 -11.10 13.30 12.39
CA LEU A 37 -10.76 14.31 11.38
C LEU A 37 -11.98 15.14 10.97
N ASP A 38 -11.76 16.44 10.80
CA ASP A 38 -12.79 17.42 10.44
C ASP A 38 -12.21 18.60 9.64
N SER A 39 -13.07 19.58 9.31
CA SER A 39 -12.68 20.78 8.55
C SER A 39 -11.65 21.70 9.23
N SER A 40 -11.39 21.56 10.53
CA SER A 40 -10.34 22.30 11.24
C SER A 40 -8.99 21.58 11.22
N SER A 41 -9.00 20.30 10.82
CA SER A 41 -7.84 19.42 10.89
C SER A 41 -6.74 19.84 9.92
N ARG A 42 -5.50 19.86 10.43
CA ARG A 42 -4.27 20.12 9.68
C ARG A 42 -3.32 18.95 9.91
N LEU A 43 -3.14 18.12 8.90
CA LEU A 43 -2.42 16.86 9.02
C LEU A 43 -1.01 16.98 8.44
N LEU A 44 -0.03 16.39 9.13
CA LEU A 44 1.26 16.01 8.55
C LEU A 44 1.29 14.49 8.40
N VAL A 45 1.45 14.01 7.17
CA VAL A 45 1.29 12.59 6.81
C VAL A 45 2.48 12.12 5.99
N ILE A 46 3.02 10.93 6.29
CA ILE A 46 3.95 10.27 5.37
C ILE A 46 3.15 9.71 4.19
N SER A 47 3.49 10.14 2.97
CA SER A 47 2.63 9.90 1.81
C SER A 47 2.52 8.42 1.45
N ALA A 48 3.62 7.66 1.53
CA ALA A 48 3.70 6.28 1.06
C ALA A 48 3.08 6.16 -0.36
N ALA A 49 2.14 5.24 -0.58
CA ALA A 49 1.49 5.13 -1.88
C ALA A 49 0.37 6.18 -2.14
N GLY A 50 0.13 7.09 -1.20
CA GLY A 50 -0.89 8.15 -1.28
C GLY A 50 -2.33 7.69 -1.02
N CYS A 51 -2.60 6.40 -0.78
CA CYS A 51 -3.97 5.91 -0.56
C CYS A 51 -4.60 6.54 0.69
N ASN A 52 -3.91 6.47 1.82
CA ASN A 52 -4.44 6.98 3.09
C ASN A 52 -4.59 8.51 3.06
N VAL A 53 -3.68 9.23 2.40
CA VAL A 53 -3.79 10.67 2.17
C VAL A 53 -5.11 11.02 1.48
N LEU A 54 -5.47 10.28 0.42
CA LEU A 54 -6.73 10.48 -0.31
C LEU A 54 -7.95 10.09 0.53
N ASP A 55 -7.85 9.04 1.34
CA ASP A 55 -8.90 8.65 2.27
C ASP A 55 -9.13 9.73 3.36
N TYR A 56 -8.07 10.29 3.95
CA TYR A 56 -8.19 11.38 4.93
C TYR A 56 -8.77 12.65 4.30
N ALA A 57 -8.48 12.93 3.04
CA ALA A 57 -9.03 14.08 2.34
C ALA A 57 -10.56 14.01 2.20
N LEU A 58 -11.16 12.81 2.22
CA LEU A 58 -12.62 12.64 2.20
C LEU A 58 -13.31 13.17 3.45
N GLU A 59 -12.58 13.31 4.56
CA GLU A 59 -13.10 13.91 5.80
C GLU A 59 -13.08 15.45 5.75
N GLY A 60 -12.60 16.02 4.63
CA GLY A 60 -12.59 17.46 4.36
C GLY A 60 -11.68 18.31 5.25
N PRO A 61 -10.44 17.90 5.58
CA PRO A 61 -9.54 18.69 6.40
C PRO A 61 -9.14 20.01 5.74
N ALA A 62 -8.74 20.98 6.57
CA ALA A 62 -8.21 22.26 6.08
C ALA A 62 -6.90 22.08 5.30
N LEU A 63 -6.07 21.11 5.68
CA LEU A 63 -4.77 20.88 5.09
C LEU A 63 -4.29 19.44 5.34
N ILE A 64 -3.69 18.84 4.32
CA ILE A 64 -2.86 17.65 4.44
C ILE A 64 -1.52 17.94 3.77
N ASP A 65 -0.47 18.10 4.57
CA ASP A 65 0.90 18.08 4.06
C ASP A 65 1.38 16.63 4.00
N ALA A 66 1.47 16.10 2.78
CA ALA A 66 1.86 14.71 2.52
C ALA A 66 3.34 14.67 2.09
N VAL A 67 4.21 14.18 2.96
CA VAL A 67 5.66 14.20 2.74
C VAL A 67 6.24 12.82 2.53
N ASP A 68 7.28 12.71 1.72
CA ASP A 68 8.06 11.49 1.59
C ASP A 68 9.51 11.80 1.29
N VAL A 69 10.43 10.96 1.75
CA VAL A 69 11.84 11.06 1.38
C VAL A 69 12.09 10.44 0.00
N ASN A 70 11.25 9.50 -0.43
CA ASN A 70 11.32 8.89 -1.74
C ASN A 70 10.42 9.64 -2.73
N TYR A 71 11.02 10.42 -3.63
CA TYR A 71 10.28 11.21 -4.62
C TYR A 71 9.34 10.38 -5.49
N ARG A 72 9.58 9.07 -5.68
CA ARG A 72 8.71 8.19 -6.48
C ARG A 72 7.36 7.96 -5.81
N GLN A 73 7.33 7.98 -4.48
CA GLN A 73 6.09 7.89 -3.70
C GLN A 73 5.29 9.19 -3.82
N THR A 74 5.98 10.34 -3.70
CA THR A 74 5.39 11.65 -4.02
C THR A 74 4.83 11.67 -5.45
N ALA A 75 5.58 11.16 -6.42
CA ALA A 75 5.15 11.09 -7.82
C ALA A 75 3.92 10.21 -8.02
N LEU A 76 3.78 9.11 -7.27
CA LEU A 76 2.57 8.27 -7.31
C LEU A 76 1.36 8.99 -6.71
N LEU A 77 1.53 9.73 -5.61
CA LEU A 77 0.46 10.56 -5.08
C LEU A 77 0.06 11.64 -6.08
N GLU A 78 1.00 12.36 -6.69
CA GLU A 78 0.71 13.38 -7.71
C GLU A 78 -0.03 12.79 -8.91
N LEU A 79 0.37 11.60 -9.39
CA LEU A 79 -0.33 10.93 -10.49
C LEU A 79 -1.78 10.59 -10.12
N LYS A 80 -2.03 10.14 -8.88
CA LYS A 80 -3.40 9.88 -8.38
C LYS A 80 -4.21 11.17 -8.29
N LEU A 81 -3.63 12.25 -7.77
CA LEU A 81 -4.29 13.56 -7.69
C LEU A 81 -4.67 14.08 -9.09
N ALA A 82 -3.73 14.01 -10.04
CA ALA A 82 -3.97 14.41 -11.43
C ALA A 82 -5.09 13.55 -12.06
N ALA A 83 -5.05 12.23 -11.85
CA ALA A 83 -6.07 11.33 -12.38
C ALA A 83 -7.46 11.61 -11.80
N ILE A 84 -7.57 11.79 -10.49
CA ILE A 84 -8.85 12.10 -9.83
C ILE A 84 -9.39 13.46 -10.31
N GLY A 85 -8.52 14.44 -10.55
CA GLY A 85 -8.92 15.78 -10.98
C GLY A 85 -9.20 15.92 -12.48
N ARG A 86 -8.70 15.01 -13.34
CA ARG A 86 -8.74 15.17 -14.81
C ARG A 86 -9.48 14.07 -15.56
N LEU A 87 -9.61 12.89 -14.97
CA LEU A 87 -10.21 11.74 -15.64
C LEU A 87 -11.62 11.46 -15.13
N ASP A 88 -12.36 10.69 -15.91
CA ASP A 88 -13.55 10.04 -15.38
C ASP A 88 -13.17 8.92 -14.40
N TRP A 89 -14.18 8.45 -13.65
CA TRP A 89 -13.98 7.40 -12.67
C TRP A 89 -13.51 6.08 -13.30
N GLY A 90 -13.95 5.74 -14.51
CA GLY A 90 -13.63 4.47 -15.16
C GLY A 90 -12.15 4.37 -15.49
N ASP A 91 -11.59 5.40 -16.11
CA ASP A 91 -10.16 5.46 -16.45
C ASP A 91 -9.28 5.50 -15.19
N ALA A 92 -9.68 6.28 -14.18
CA ALA A 92 -8.98 6.32 -12.90
C ALA A 92 -9.04 4.97 -12.17
N PHE A 93 -10.19 4.28 -12.22
CA PHE A 93 -10.34 2.94 -11.65
C PHE A 93 -9.56 1.89 -12.44
N ALA A 94 -9.45 1.98 -13.76
CA ALA A 94 -8.59 1.07 -14.51
C ALA A 94 -7.10 1.26 -14.12
N LEU A 95 -6.64 2.50 -13.98
CA LEU A 95 -5.26 2.77 -13.51
C LEU A 95 -5.00 2.25 -12.09
N PHE A 96 -5.86 2.58 -11.12
CA PHE A 96 -5.56 2.36 -9.70
C PHE A 96 -6.45 1.31 -9.02
N GLY A 97 -7.62 0.99 -9.55
CA GLY A 97 -8.42 -0.17 -9.18
C GLY A 97 -7.82 -1.45 -9.77
N ASP A 98 -7.81 -1.55 -11.10
CA ASP A 98 -7.35 -2.73 -11.82
C ASP A 98 -5.81 -2.82 -11.88
N GLY A 99 -5.13 -1.69 -11.65
CA GLY A 99 -3.68 -1.63 -11.82
C GLY A 99 -3.25 -1.77 -13.28
N HIS A 100 -4.19 -1.61 -14.23
CA HIS A 100 -3.96 -1.81 -15.65
C HIS A 100 -4.87 -0.94 -16.51
N HIS A 101 -4.27 -0.19 -17.42
CA HIS A 101 -5.00 0.59 -18.43
C HIS A 101 -4.29 0.46 -19.79
N PRO A 102 -4.95 -0.04 -20.85
CA PRO A 102 -4.31 -0.26 -22.14
C PRO A 102 -3.82 1.06 -22.78
N GLY A 103 -4.61 2.14 -22.65
CA GLY A 103 -4.25 3.49 -23.11
C GLY A 103 -3.48 4.34 -22.09
N ALA A 104 -2.78 3.74 -21.11
CA ALA A 104 -2.14 4.49 -20.03
C ALA A 104 -1.14 5.55 -20.53
N THR A 105 -0.46 5.28 -21.65
CA THR A 105 0.57 6.18 -22.19
C THR A 105 -0.06 7.42 -22.83
N GLU A 106 -1.13 7.23 -23.59
CA GLU A 106 -1.92 8.30 -24.21
C GLU A 106 -2.59 9.15 -23.14
N LEU A 107 -3.27 8.50 -22.19
CA LEU A 107 -3.97 9.16 -21.11
C LEU A 107 -3.03 9.99 -20.22
N TYR A 108 -1.84 9.45 -19.92
CA TYR A 108 -0.83 10.22 -19.21
C TYR A 108 -0.35 11.43 -20.00
N ARG A 109 0.03 11.23 -21.27
CA ARG A 109 0.56 12.28 -22.14
C ARG A 109 -0.45 13.41 -22.32
N ASP A 110 -1.71 13.07 -22.58
CA ASP A 110 -2.73 14.01 -23.04
C ASP A 110 -3.50 14.66 -21.88
N CYS A 111 -3.63 13.98 -20.73
CA CYS A 111 -4.49 14.44 -19.63
C CYS A 111 -3.76 14.70 -18.31
N LEU A 112 -2.69 13.95 -17.99
CA LEU A 112 -2.11 13.95 -16.64
C LEU A 112 -0.81 14.73 -16.53
N ARG A 113 0.07 14.59 -17.53
CA ARG A 113 1.47 14.99 -17.47
C ARG A 113 1.66 16.45 -17.04
N GLU A 114 0.88 17.37 -17.62
CA GLU A 114 0.98 18.82 -17.34
C GLU A 114 0.56 19.21 -15.92
N SER A 115 -0.18 18.35 -15.21
CA SER A 115 -0.61 18.60 -13.83
C SER A 115 0.41 18.12 -12.79
N LEU A 116 1.53 17.53 -13.21
CA LEU A 116 2.56 16.97 -12.34
C LEU A 116 3.74 17.92 -12.20
N SER A 117 4.46 17.83 -11.08
CA SER A 117 5.76 18.49 -10.92
C SER A 117 6.79 17.96 -11.94
N THR A 118 7.84 18.73 -12.19
CA THR A 118 8.90 18.38 -13.14
C THR A 118 9.54 17.03 -12.80
N GLU A 119 9.77 16.77 -11.51
CA GLU A 119 10.35 15.53 -10.99
C GLU A 119 9.41 14.34 -11.22
N SER A 120 8.12 14.51 -10.97
CA SER A 120 7.11 13.50 -11.25
C SER A 120 6.94 13.22 -12.74
N GLN A 121 7.03 14.25 -13.59
CA GLN A 121 7.01 14.09 -15.05
C GLN A 121 8.20 13.22 -15.50
N GLN A 122 9.42 13.52 -15.05
CA GLN A 122 10.60 12.74 -15.40
C GLN A 122 10.45 11.25 -15.02
N PHE A 123 9.88 10.99 -13.83
CA PHE A 123 9.62 9.63 -13.41
C PHE A 123 8.59 8.94 -14.31
N TRP A 124 7.41 9.54 -14.48
CA TRP A 124 6.31 8.89 -15.20
C TRP A 124 6.51 8.83 -16.71
N ASP A 125 7.26 9.76 -17.31
CA ASP A 125 7.68 9.69 -18.71
C ASP A 125 8.43 8.38 -18.99
N ALA A 126 9.25 7.92 -18.04
CA ALA A 126 9.99 6.66 -18.16
C ALA A 126 9.18 5.42 -17.71
N HIS A 127 8.19 5.58 -16.83
CA HIS A 127 7.59 4.46 -16.09
C HIS A 127 6.09 4.25 -16.31
N ILE A 128 5.37 5.13 -17.03
CA ILE A 128 3.91 5.01 -17.18
C ILE A 128 3.46 3.67 -17.79
N ARG A 129 4.30 3.05 -18.62
CA ARG A 129 4.07 1.70 -19.18
C ARG A 129 3.97 0.59 -18.13
N MET A 130 4.25 0.88 -16.86
CA MET A 130 3.92 0.00 -15.74
C MET A 130 2.41 -0.32 -15.68
N PHE A 131 1.55 0.60 -16.11
CA PHE A 131 0.09 0.40 -16.14
C PHE A 131 -0.40 -0.30 -17.42
N SER A 132 0.38 -0.45 -18.48
CA SER A 132 -0.11 -1.04 -19.74
C SER A 132 0.54 -2.38 -20.12
N GLY A 133 1.51 -2.89 -19.35
CA GLY A 133 2.12 -4.17 -19.70
C GLY A 133 1.40 -5.38 -19.09
N ARG A 134 1.98 -6.58 -19.31
CA ARG A 134 1.38 -7.89 -18.96
C ARG A 134 1.01 -8.11 -17.48
N LEU A 135 1.82 -7.61 -16.54
CA LEU A 135 1.53 -7.72 -15.12
C LEU A 135 0.83 -6.45 -14.62
N PRO A 136 -0.16 -6.54 -13.71
CA PRO A 136 -0.71 -5.38 -13.02
C PRO A 136 0.36 -4.54 -12.34
N PHE A 137 0.12 -3.23 -12.24
CA PHE A 137 0.99 -2.25 -11.58
C PHE A 137 1.39 -2.69 -10.17
N TYR A 138 0.45 -3.27 -9.41
CA TYR A 138 0.65 -3.75 -8.05
C TYR A 138 1.70 -4.86 -7.91
N PHE A 139 2.08 -5.53 -9.00
CA PHE A 139 3.16 -6.52 -9.02
C PHE A 139 4.48 -6.01 -9.61
N ARG A 140 4.61 -4.70 -9.83
CA ARG A 140 5.79 -4.07 -10.44
C ARG A 140 6.60 -3.17 -9.52
N THR A 141 6.15 -2.98 -8.29
CA THR A 141 6.91 -2.31 -7.24
C THR A 141 7.78 -3.31 -6.48
N THR A 142 8.68 -2.83 -5.62
CA THR A 142 9.50 -3.71 -4.78
C THR A 142 8.63 -4.67 -3.94
N SER A 143 7.64 -4.12 -3.24
CA SER A 143 6.68 -4.93 -2.45
C SER A 143 5.81 -5.83 -3.35
N GLY A 144 5.47 -5.35 -4.54
CA GLY A 144 4.70 -6.09 -5.55
C GLY A 144 5.42 -7.33 -6.07
N TRP A 145 6.75 -7.28 -6.24
CA TRP A 145 7.53 -8.44 -6.63
C TRP A 145 7.49 -9.56 -5.59
N PHE A 146 7.54 -9.20 -4.30
CA PHE A 146 7.38 -10.16 -3.22
C PHE A 146 5.96 -10.76 -3.22
N ALA A 147 4.94 -9.93 -3.44
CA ALA A 147 3.55 -10.37 -3.59
C ALA A 147 3.36 -11.37 -4.74
N LEU A 148 3.94 -11.06 -5.91
CA LEU A 148 3.89 -11.92 -7.08
C LEU A 148 4.59 -13.27 -6.85
N TRP A 149 5.74 -13.26 -6.17
CA TRP A 149 6.44 -14.50 -5.82
C TRP A 149 5.59 -15.36 -4.87
N PHE A 150 5.00 -14.73 -3.85
CA PHE A 150 4.12 -15.41 -2.89
C PHE A 150 2.87 -16.00 -3.58
N ARG A 151 2.23 -15.23 -4.47
CA ARG A 151 1.12 -15.70 -5.31
C ARG A 151 1.50 -16.92 -6.14
N ARG A 152 2.66 -16.88 -6.82
CA ARG A 152 3.17 -18.00 -7.63
C ARG A 152 3.47 -19.23 -6.78
N TYR A 153 4.00 -19.04 -5.58
CA TYR A 153 4.24 -20.13 -4.64
C TYR A 153 2.92 -20.83 -4.25
N ILE A 154 1.89 -20.07 -3.87
CA ILE A 154 0.55 -20.60 -3.57
C ILE A 154 -0.03 -21.34 -4.77
N ALA A 155 0.04 -20.73 -5.96
CA ALA A 155 -0.60 -21.27 -7.16
C ALA A 155 0.10 -22.51 -7.73
N HIS A 156 1.43 -22.51 -7.79
CA HIS A 156 2.16 -23.54 -8.52
C HIS A 156 2.83 -24.58 -7.62
N VAL A 157 3.27 -24.19 -6.42
CA VAL A 157 3.94 -25.10 -5.47
C VAL A 157 2.93 -25.75 -4.54
N LEU A 158 2.09 -24.94 -3.87
CA LEU A 158 1.07 -25.48 -2.96
C LEU A 158 -0.19 -25.96 -3.70
N ARG A 159 -0.41 -25.44 -4.92
CA ARG A 159 -1.62 -25.67 -5.73
C ARG A 159 -2.89 -25.41 -4.90
N LEU A 160 -2.89 -24.26 -4.24
CA LEU A 160 -3.93 -23.79 -3.32
C LEU A 160 -4.68 -22.55 -3.81
N TRP A 161 -4.44 -22.13 -5.06
CA TRP A 161 -5.03 -20.90 -5.58
C TRP A 161 -6.57 -20.92 -5.60
N PRO A 162 -7.24 -22.00 -6.06
CA PRO A 162 -8.70 -22.07 -6.00
C PRO A 162 -9.26 -21.93 -4.59
N GLU A 163 -8.59 -22.51 -3.59
CA GLU A 163 -8.97 -22.42 -2.19
C GLU A 163 -8.76 -21.01 -1.64
N VAL A 164 -7.67 -20.33 -2.03
CA VAL A 164 -7.42 -18.93 -1.65
C VAL A 164 -8.43 -17.99 -2.30
N GLU A 165 -8.81 -18.23 -3.56
CA GLU A 165 -9.89 -17.48 -4.22
C GLU A 165 -11.23 -17.69 -3.53
N ALA A 166 -11.55 -18.93 -3.12
CA ALA A 166 -12.74 -19.20 -2.32
C ALA A 166 -12.69 -18.47 -0.96
N LEU A 167 -11.52 -18.43 -0.32
CA LEU A 167 -11.33 -17.79 0.98
C LEU A 167 -11.59 -16.27 0.92
N ILE A 168 -11.01 -15.57 -0.06
CA ILE A 168 -11.14 -14.10 -0.16
C ILE A 168 -12.49 -13.65 -0.72
N ASN A 169 -13.29 -14.55 -1.28
CA ASN A 169 -14.62 -14.25 -1.82
C ASN A 169 -15.76 -14.90 -1.01
N ALA A 170 -15.44 -15.54 0.12
CA ALA A 170 -16.42 -16.13 1.03
C ALA A 170 -17.50 -15.11 1.43
N ALA A 171 -18.75 -15.53 1.49
CA ALA A 171 -19.89 -14.66 1.77
C ALA A 171 -20.02 -14.33 3.26
N SER A 172 -19.48 -15.18 4.14
CA SER A 172 -19.48 -14.95 5.58
C SER A 172 -18.19 -15.41 6.24
N ILE A 173 -17.98 -15.01 7.50
CA ILE A 173 -16.84 -15.44 8.30
C ILE A 173 -16.90 -16.96 8.52
N GLU A 174 -18.08 -17.54 8.70
CA GLU A 174 -18.27 -18.98 8.90
C GLU A 174 -17.79 -19.77 7.66
N GLU A 175 -18.22 -19.38 6.46
CA GLU A 175 -17.74 -19.99 5.21
C GLU A 175 -16.22 -19.84 5.07
N GLN A 176 -15.69 -18.64 5.37
CA GLN A 176 -14.26 -18.35 5.34
C GLN A 176 -13.47 -19.30 6.26
N ARG A 177 -13.99 -19.56 7.47
CA ARG A 177 -13.40 -20.50 8.44
C ARG A 177 -13.42 -21.93 7.92
N GLU A 178 -14.54 -22.38 7.37
CA GLU A 178 -14.66 -23.72 6.77
C GLU A 178 -13.68 -23.92 5.61
N VAL A 179 -13.54 -22.91 4.73
CA VAL A 179 -12.54 -22.93 3.65
C VAL A 179 -11.14 -23.08 4.23
N TYR A 180 -10.80 -22.24 5.21
CA TYR A 180 -9.46 -22.20 5.75
C TYR A 180 -9.11 -23.49 6.51
N ASP A 181 -9.93 -23.91 7.47
CA ASP A 181 -9.68 -25.09 8.30
C ASP A 181 -9.72 -26.38 7.50
N GLY A 182 -10.70 -26.51 6.59
CA GLY A 182 -10.88 -27.73 5.80
C GLY A 182 -9.90 -27.88 4.64
N ARG A 183 -9.49 -26.77 4.01
CA ARG A 183 -8.81 -26.84 2.69
C ARG A 183 -7.42 -26.18 2.66
N ILE A 184 -7.12 -25.21 3.52
CA ILE A 184 -5.88 -24.41 3.44
C ILE A 184 -4.90 -24.72 4.58
N LYS A 185 -5.38 -24.69 5.82
CA LYS A 185 -4.56 -24.63 7.04
C LYS A 185 -3.45 -25.69 7.11
N SER A 186 -3.81 -26.96 6.91
CA SER A 186 -2.86 -28.08 6.97
C SER A 186 -1.90 -28.13 5.78
N ARG A 187 -2.30 -27.58 4.62
CA ARG A 187 -1.50 -27.58 3.38
C ARG A 187 -0.55 -26.39 3.31
N PHE A 188 -0.91 -25.26 3.92
CA PHE A 188 -0.15 -24.01 3.85
C PHE A 188 0.93 -23.91 4.95
N TRP A 189 0.57 -24.18 6.22
CA TRP A 189 1.47 -23.99 7.36
C TRP A 189 2.42 -25.18 7.60
N LYS A 190 3.26 -25.49 6.61
CA LYS A 190 4.22 -26.59 6.68
C LYS A 190 5.56 -26.16 7.31
N PRO A 191 6.32 -27.09 7.94
CA PRO A 191 7.65 -26.80 8.48
C PRO A 191 8.63 -26.22 7.45
N ALA A 192 8.50 -26.60 6.17
CA ALA A 192 9.31 -26.05 5.09
C ALA A 192 9.12 -24.54 4.90
N LEU A 193 7.90 -24.03 5.08
CA LEU A 193 7.63 -22.59 5.05
C LEU A 193 8.31 -21.90 6.23
N GLY A 194 8.22 -22.48 7.43
CA GLY A 194 8.92 -21.98 8.61
C GLY A 194 10.44 -21.98 8.45
N TRP A 195 11.00 -22.99 7.78
CA TRP A 195 12.42 -23.04 7.46
C TRP A 195 12.83 -21.94 6.47
N ALA A 196 12.03 -21.68 5.42
CA ALA A 196 12.30 -20.62 4.47
C ALA A 196 12.27 -19.24 5.14
N LEU A 197 11.28 -18.98 6.00
CA LEU A 197 11.11 -17.72 6.74
C LEU A 197 12.19 -17.48 7.81
N LYS A 198 12.98 -18.49 8.19
CA LYS A 198 14.13 -18.30 9.09
C LYS A 198 15.32 -17.64 8.41
N ARG A 199 15.36 -17.60 7.07
CA ARG A 199 16.48 -17.04 6.32
C ARG A 199 16.42 -15.52 6.30
N ASP A 200 17.51 -14.88 6.72
CA ASP A 200 17.61 -13.42 6.80
C ASP A 200 17.33 -12.72 5.47
N ALA A 201 17.69 -13.34 4.34
CA ALA A 201 17.38 -12.81 3.01
C ALA A 201 15.87 -12.74 2.72
N VAL A 202 15.08 -13.72 3.17
CA VAL A 202 13.61 -13.73 2.96
C VAL A 202 12.95 -12.64 3.80
N LEU A 203 13.39 -12.46 5.04
CA LEU A 203 12.86 -11.43 5.93
C LEU A 203 13.29 -10.02 5.53
N ALA A 204 14.51 -9.84 5.03
CA ALA A 204 14.98 -8.58 4.49
C ALA A 204 14.16 -8.13 3.27
N LEU A 205 13.75 -9.07 2.41
CA LEU A 205 12.85 -8.81 1.28
C LEU A 205 11.42 -8.44 1.71
N SER A 206 11.01 -8.82 2.92
CA SER A 206 9.74 -8.42 3.52
C SER A 206 9.78 -7.05 4.20
N ALA A 207 10.90 -6.32 4.09
CA ALA A 207 11.11 -5.00 4.70
C ALA A 207 10.92 -4.96 6.23
N ILE A 208 10.98 -6.10 6.92
CA ILE A 208 10.86 -6.17 8.39
C ILE A 208 12.22 -5.80 9.00
N PRO A 209 12.33 -4.68 9.75
CA PRO A 209 13.59 -4.29 10.35
C PRO A 209 14.10 -5.34 11.36
N PRO A 210 15.43 -5.54 11.50
CA PRO A 210 15.99 -6.53 12.43
C PRO A 210 15.52 -6.35 13.88
N ALA A 211 15.23 -5.11 14.31
CA ALA A 211 14.71 -4.81 15.63
C ALA A 211 13.28 -5.35 15.83
N GLN A 212 12.42 -5.20 14.82
CA GLN A 212 11.05 -5.74 14.84
C GLN A 212 11.07 -7.26 14.90
N ARG A 213 11.96 -7.92 14.12
CA ARG A 213 12.16 -9.38 14.18
C ARG A 213 12.56 -9.86 15.59
N ARG A 214 13.54 -9.21 16.21
CA ARG A 214 13.98 -9.58 17.57
C ARG A 214 12.83 -9.45 18.57
N ARG A 215 11.93 -8.47 18.38
CA ARG A 215 10.72 -8.33 19.20
C ARG A 215 9.73 -9.47 18.94
N MET A 216 9.45 -9.80 17.68
CA MET A 216 8.56 -10.92 17.31
C MET A 216 9.00 -12.26 17.92
N LEU A 217 10.31 -12.53 17.94
CA LEU A 217 10.87 -13.77 18.49
C LEU A 217 10.96 -13.81 20.02
N ARG A 218 10.69 -12.70 20.73
CA ARG A 218 10.58 -12.73 22.20
C ARG A 218 9.22 -13.26 22.65
N ASP A 219 8.17 -12.86 21.96
CA ASP A 219 6.79 -13.12 22.37
C ASP A 219 6.22 -14.40 21.74
N HIS A 220 6.95 -15.01 20.79
CA HIS A 220 6.52 -16.20 20.05
C HIS A 220 7.66 -17.20 19.85
N PRO A 221 7.36 -18.52 19.80
CA PRO A 221 8.39 -19.56 19.68
C PRO A 221 9.16 -19.48 18.35
N ASP A 222 8.50 -19.05 17.27
CA ASP A 222 9.10 -18.87 15.96
C ASP A 222 8.26 -17.92 15.08
N VAL A 223 8.85 -17.46 13.98
CA VAL A 223 8.23 -16.54 13.02
C VAL A 223 6.99 -17.15 12.34
N LEU A 224 7.00 -18.44 12.03
CA LEU A 224 5.87 -19.10 11.37
C LEU A 224 4.65 -19.11 12.30
N SER A 225 4.86 -19.43 13.58
CA SER A 225 3.83 -19.41 14.61
C SER A 225 3.23 -18.01 14.80
N TYR A 226 4.08 -16.97 14.80
CA TYR A 226 3.61 -15.58 14.84
C TYR A 226 2.72 -15.22 13.63
N LEU A 227 3.24 -15.45 12.41
CA LEU A 227 2.54 -15.12 11.18
C LEU A 227 1.23 -15.90 11.05
N ARG A 228 1.24 -17.18 11.44
CA ARG A 228 0.05 -18.01 11.51
C ARG A 228 -0.98 -17.43 12.47
N GLY A 229 -0.57 -17.05 13.69
CA GLY A 229 -1.48 -16.44 14.66
C GLY A 229 -2.12 -15.14 14.15
N LYS A 230 -1.35 -14.28 13.46
CA LYS A 230 -1.88 -13.06 12.84
C LYS A 230 -2.84 -13.34 11.68
N ALA A 231 -2.45 -14.26 10.78
CA ALA A 231 -3.31 -14.67 9.67
C ALA A 231 -4.61 -15.30 10.18
N GLU A 232 -4.53 -16.21 11.15
CA GLU A 232 -5.68 -16.84 11.78
C GLU A 232 -6.57 -15.81 12.49
N HIS A 233 -6.00 -14.83 13.20
CA HIS A 233 -6.80 -13.77 13.80
C HIS A 233 -7.64 -13.01 12.75
N ILE A 234 -7.05 -12.67 11.60
CA ILE A 234 -7.77 -12.00 10.51
C ILE A 234 -8.83 -12.95 9.92
N ILE A 235 -8.43 -14.17 9.56
CA ILE A 235 -9.32 -15.18 8.96
C ILE A 235 -10.47 -15.56 9.89
N TYR A 236 -10.28 -15.56 11.21
CA TYR A 236 -11.34 -15.92 12.14
C TYR A 236 -12.24 -14.74 12.50
N ASN A 237 -11.77 -13.49 12.46
CA ASN A 237 -12.49 -12.36 13.06
C ASN A 237 -12.85 -11.23 12.08
N GLN A 238 -12.35 -11.27 10.85
CA GLN A 238 -12.57 -10.22 9.85
C GLN A 238 -13.04 -10.82 8.51
N SER A 239 -13.89 -10.09 7.80
CA SER A 239 -14.31 -10.46 6.45
C SER A 239 -13.19 -10.18 5.46
N LEU A 240 -12.63 -11.21 4.84
CA LEU A 240 -11.65 -11.03 3.75
C LEU A 240 -12.28 -10.51 2.47
N ARG A 241 -13.60 -10.65 2.32
CA ARG A 241 -14.34 -10.10 1.19
C ARG A 241 -14.27 -8.57 1.12
N ASP A 242 -14.27 -7.91 2.28
CA ASP A 242 -14.09 -6.45 2.43
C ASP A 242 -12.62 -6.04 2.63
N ASN A 243 -11.69 -7.00 2.70
CA ASN A 243 -10.30 -6.71 2.99
C ASN A 243 -9.50 -6.43 1.71
N TYR A 244 -9.58 -5.19 1.23
CA TYR A 244 -8.92 -4.78 -0.01
C TYR A 244 -7.39 -4.84 0.04
N PHE A 245 -6.79 -4.75 1.24
CA PHE A 245 -5.34 -4.90 1.44
C PHE A 245 -4.85 -6.28 1.00
N TRP A 246 -5.53 -7.33 1.48
CA TRP A 246 -5.20 -8.71 1.09
C TRP A 246 -5.59 -8.98 -0.36
N ARG A 247 -6.71 -8.44 -0.84
CA ARG A 247 -7.16 -8.61 -2.22
C ARG A 247 -6.12 -8.11 -3.22
N VAL A 248 -5.66 -6.87 -3.09
CA VAL A 248 -4.70 -6.30 -4.05
C VAL A 248 -3.36 -6.99 -3.97
N TYR A 249 -2.95 -7.42 -2.78
CA TYR A 249 -1.70 -8.16 -2.59
C TYR A 249 -1.73 -9.55 -3.23
N LEU A 250 -2.86 -10.26 -3.13
CA LEU A 250 -3.01 -11.61 -3.68
C LEU A 250 -3.31 -11.60 -5.19
N THR A 251 -4.17 -10.68 -5.65
CA THR A 251 -4.70 -10.70 -7.01
C THR A 251 -4.02 -9.69 -7.94
N GLY A 252 -3.38 -8.67 -7.37
CA GLY A 252 -2.75 -7.59 -8.12
C GLY A 252 -3.72 -6.51 -8.58
N GLN A 253 -4.97 -6.54 -8.09
CA GLN A 253 -6.01 -5.57 -8.41
C GLN A 253 -7.01 -5.46 -7.26
N PHE A 254 -7.71 -4.34 -7.18
CA PHE A 254 -8.91 -4.19 -6.37
C PHE A 254 -10.13 -4.74 -7.11
N SER A 255 -11.30 -4.68 -6.47
CA SER A 255 -12.59 -4.80 -7.15
C SER A 255 -13.46 -3.61 -6.79
N VAL A 256 -14.49 -3.33 -7.59
CA VAL A 256 -15.44 -2.23 -7.32
C VAL A 256 -16.03 -2.34 -5.90
N ASP A 257 -16.35 -3.56 -5.47
CA ASP A 257 -16.91 -3.83 -4.14
C ASP A 257 -15.86 -3.94 -3.01
N CYS A 258 -14.57 -3.90 -3.33
CA CYS A 258 -13.48 -4.12 -2.38
C CYS A 258 -12.25 -3.31 -2.81
N CYS A 259 -12.34 -2.00 -2.59
CA CYS A 259 -11.30 -1.02 -2.90
C CYS A 259 -11.24 0.07 -1.81
N PRO A 260 -10.11 0.80 -1.70
CA PRO A 260 -10.00 2.00 -0.87
C PRO A 260 -11.12 3.01 -1.17
N ARG A 261 -11.53 3.80 -0.17
CA ARG A 261 -12.68 4.70 -0.35
C ARG A 261 -12.43 5.70 -1.45
N TYR A 262 -11.20 6.19 -1.64
CA TYR A 262 -10.93 7.16 -2.72
C TYR A 262 -11.24 6.64 -4.14
N LEU A 263 -11.30 5.31 -4.34
CA LEU A 263 -11.64 4.67 -5.61
C LEU A 263 -13.12 4.31 -5.77
N GLN A 264 -13.93 4.42 -4.71
CA GLN A 264 -15.37 4.21 -4.85
C GLN A 264 -15.99 5.35 -5.65
N GLN A 265 -16.96 5.04 -6.52
CA GLN A 265 -17.49 6.03 -7.47
C GLN A 265 -18.09 7.28 -6.80
N SER A 266 -18.75 7.12 -5.65
CA SER A 266 -19.42 8.22 -4.93
C SER A 266 -18.41 9.19 -4.29
N THR A 267 -17.37 8.67 -3.67
CA THR A 267 -16.30 9.41 -2.98
C THR A 267 -15.27 9.96 -3.96
N PHE A 268 -14.98 9.26 -5.06
CA PHE A 268 -14.18 9.78 -6.16
C PHE A 268 -14.75 11.11 -6.67
N LYS A 269 -16.07 11.17 -6.88
CA LYS A 269 -16.77 12.42 -7.27
C LYS A 269 -16.61 13.51 -6.22
N LYS A 270 -16.64 13.18 -4.93
CA LYS A 270 -16.41 14.17 -3.85
C LYS A 270 -14.99 14.73 -3.89
N LEU A 271 -13.99 13.88 -4.10
CA LEU A 271 -12.60 14.32 -4.22
C LEU A 271 -12.44 15.29 -5.40
N ASN A 272 -12.90 14.86 -6.59
CA ASN A 272 -12.87 15.66 -7.82
C ASN A 272 -13.62 17.00 -7.65
N ALA A 273 -14.74 17.02 -6.91
CA ALA A 273 -15.56 18.22 -6.71
C ALA A 273 -14.93 19.33 -5.86
N GLY A 274 -13.75 19.13 -5.25
CA GLY A 274 -13.03 20.22 -4.59
C GLY A 274 -12.23 19.88 -3.33
N LEU A 275 -11.99 18.61 -3.02
CA LEU A 275 -11.20 18.23 -1.84
C LEU A 275 -9.69 18.10 -2.14
N LEU A 276 -9.31 17.94 -3.41
CA LEU A 276 -7.91 17.84 -3.82
C LEU A 276 -7.03 19.03 -3.40
N PRO A 277 -7.48 20.31 -3.44
CA PRO A 277 -6.66 21.46 -3.07
C PRO A 277 -6.14 21.47 -1.62
N ALA A 278 -6.76 20.68 -0.72
CA ALA A 278 -6.28 20.53 0.65
C ALA A 278 -4.98 19.73 0.74
N ILE A 279 -4.63 18.94 -0.28
CA ILE A 279 -3.48 18.04 -0.28
C ILE A 279 -2.26 18.74 -0.89
N ARG A 280 -1.13 18.71 -0.17
CA ARG A 280 0.15 19.27 -0.60
C ARG A 280 1.23 18.19 -0.55
N PRO A 281 1.49 17.49 -1.68
CA PRO A 281 2.60 16.56 -1.79
C PRO A 281 3.94 17.30 -1.73
N ALA A 282 4.93 16.73 -1.05
CA ALA A 282 6.30 17.22 -1.12
C ALA A 282 7.32 16.11 -0.88
N THR A 283 8.38 16.09 -1.68
CA THR A 283 9.55 15.25 -1.39
C THR A 283 10.46 15.99 -0.41
N ARG A 284 10.47 15.55 0.86
CA ARG A 284 11.27 16.11 1.96
C ARG A 284 11.17 15.25 3.22
N THR A 285 12.08 15.44 4.17
CA THR A 285 11.97 14.83 5.50
C THR A 285 10.88 15.49 6.35
N LEU A 286 10.47 14.82 7.43
CA LEU A 286 9.55 15.40 8.41
C LEU A 286 10.17 16.64 9.09
N SER A 287 11.45 16.55 9.45
CA SER A 287 12.22 17.63 10.07
C SER A 287 12.24 18.88 9.18
N GLU A 288 12.53 18.72 7.89
CA GLU A 288 12.55 19.81 6.91
C GLU A 288 11.17 20.46 6.76
N LYS A 289 10.10 19.65 6.72
CA LYS A 289 8.74 20.18 6.63
C LYS A 289 8.32 20.95 7.88
N LEU A 290 8.68 20.45 9.06
CA LEU A 290 8.36 21.09 10.34
C LEU A 290 9.11 22.40 10.53
N ALA A 291 10.36 22.49 10.07
CA ALA A 291 11.17 23.70 10.17
C ALA A 291 10.59 24.90 9.40
N VAL A 292 9.79 24.65 8.35
CA VAL A 292 9.18 25.69 7.49
C VAL A 292 7.66 25.76 7.62
N ALA A 293 7.08 25.14 8.66
CA ALA A 293 5.64 25.13 8.84
C ALA A 293 5.14 26.49 9.35
N ASP A 294 4.30 27.16 8.57
CA ASP A 294 3.75 28.48 8.91
C ASP A 294 2.66 28.43 10.00
N SER A 295 2.20 27.25 10.38
CA SER A 295 1.14 27.05 11.37
C SER A 295 1.23 25.65 11.98
N PRO A 296 0.77 25.45 13.23
CA PRO A 296 0.81 24.15 13.87
C PRO A 296 -0.07 23.12 13.13
N TYR A 297 0.37 21.87 13.16
CA TYR A 297 -0.45 20.72 12.79
C TYR A 297 -1.28 20.28 13.99
N THR A 298 -2.50 19.83 13.73
CA THR A 298 -3.38 19.24 14.76
C THR A 298 -3.18 17.73 14.85
N HIS A 299 -2.78 17.09 13.74
CA HIS A 299 -2.70 15.63 13.61
C HIS A 299 -1.41 15.22 12.90
N PHE A 300 -0.88 14.07 13.30
CA PHE A 300 0.35 13.50 12.77
C PHE A 300 0.13 12.02 12.43
N VAL A 301 0.37 11.64 11.19
CA VAL A 301 0.32 10.24 10.73
C VAL A 301 1.69 9.88 10.16
N LEU A 302 2.58 9.41 11.05
CA LEU A 302 4.02 9.28 10.82
C LEU A 302 4.46 7.81 10.78
N LEU A 303 3.74 6.99 10.01
CA LEU A 303 3.96 5.54 9.94
C LEU A 303 5.45 5.16 9.77
N ASP A 304 5.90 4.20 10.57
CA ASP A 304 7.29 3.71 10.67
C ASP A 304 8.40 4.80 10.70
N HIS A 305 8.09 5.98 11.26
CA HIS A 305 8.90 7.20 11.38
C HIS A 305 10.40 7.08 11.71
N MET A 306 10.91 5.96 12.22
CA MET A 306 12.30 5.90 12.70
C MET A 306 13.32 6.21 11.60
N ASP A 307 13.01 5.92 10.33
CA ASP A 307 13.87 6.30 9.19
C ASP A 307 13.53 7.68 8.57
N TRP A 308 12.43 8.34 9.00
CA TRP A 308 11.93 9.62 8.46
C TRP A 308 12.19 10.84 9.37
N LEU A 309 12.73 10.61 10.58
CA LEU A 309 13.12 11.64 11.57
C LEU A 309 14.57 12.14 11.41
N ALA A 310 15.20 11.89 10.26
CA ALA A 310 16.58 12.32 9.98
C ALA A 310 16.75 13.85 10.04
#